data_AF-A0A948VYW9-F1
#
_entry.id   AF-A0A948VYW9-F1
#
_cell.length_a   1.000
_cell.length_b   1.000
_cell.length_c   1.000
_cell.angle_alpha   90.00
_cell.angle_beta   90.00
_cell.angle_gamma   90.00
#
_symmetry.space_group_name_H-M   'P 1'
#
loop_
_entity.id
_entity.type
_entity.pdbx_description
1 polymer ?
#
loop_
_entity_poly.entity_id
_entity_poly.type
_entity_poly.pdbx_seq_one_letter_code
_entity_poly.pdbx_strand_id
1 'polypeptide(L)' 'MAFSYTNKRGVIYFLHAKATTTKTGKTQTLYFFAKEKKAGVLEAVPQGYQVSETVNGLPVLKKT' A
#
# COMPACT_ATOMS: atom_id res chain seq x y z
N MET A 1 -9.12 -5.10 -11.48
CA MET A 1 -8.25 -6.10 -10.81
C MET A 1 -7.49 -5.43 -9.68
N ALA A 2 -7.36 -6.03 -8.50
CA ALA A 2 -6.63 -5.41 -7.39
C ALA A 2 -5.17 -5.88 -7.35
N PHE A 3 -4.22 -4.97 -7.13
CA PHE A 3 -2.82 -5.31 -6.91
C PHE A 3 -2.70 -6.11 -5.61
N SER A 4 -2.20 -7.34 -5.71
CA SER A 4 -1.94 -8.20 -4.57
C SER A 4 -0.46 -8.55 -4.45
N TYR A 5 0.03 -8.60 -3.22
CA TYR A 5 1.38 -9.00 -2.89
C TYR A 5 1.35 -10.09 -1.82
N THR A 6 2.04 -11.20 -2.07
CA THR A 6 2.22 -12.27 -1.10
C THR A 6 3.54 -12.04 -0.38
N ASN A 7 3.50 -11.87 0.94
CA ASN A 7 4.71 -11.68 1.73
C ASN A 7 5.51 -13.00 1.88
N LYS A 8 6.71 -12.92 2.45
CA LYS A 8 7.55 -14.10 2.74
C LYS A 8 6.91 -15.14 3.67
N ARG A 9 5.81 -14.78 4.35
CA ARG A 9 5.04 -15.65 5.24
C ARG A 9 3.83 -16.29 4.54
N GLY A 10 3.67 -16.10 3.23
CA GLY A 10 2.54 -16.65 2.46
C GLY A 10 1.21 -15.91 2.64
N VAL A 11 1.21 -14.73 3.28
CA VAL A 11 0.01 -13.93 3.52
C VAL A 11 -0.18 -12.95 2.38
N ILE A 12 -1.38 -12.96 1.80
CA ILE A 12 -1.77 -12.07 0.71
C ILE A 12 -2.23 -10.73 1.28
N TYR A 13 -1.68 -9.66 0.72
CA TYR A 13 -2.09 -8.29 0.97
C TYR A 13 -2.49 -7.61 -0.33
N PHE A 14 -3.39 -6.64 -0.24
CA PHE A 14 -3.83 -5.80 -1.33
C PHE A 14 -3.36 -4.38 -1.10
N LEU A 15 -2.96 -3.69 -2.17
CA LEU A 15 -2.56 -2.30 -2.10
C LEU A 15 -3.78 -1.40 -2.07
N HIS A 16 -3.78 -0.43 -1.15
CA HIS A 16 -4.79 0.60 -1.01
C HIS A 16 -4.18 2.00 -1.02
N ALA A 17 -4.98 2.98 -1.42
CA ALA A 17 -4.70 4.39 -1.32
C ALA A 17 -5.83 5.08 -0.54
N LYS A 18 -5.44 5.95 0.40
CA LYS A 18 -6.36 6.81 1.13
C LYS A 18 -5.84 8.24 1.11
N ALA A 19 -6.68 9.18 0.68
CA ALA A 19 -6.39 10.59 0.86
C ALA A 19 -6.52 10.93 2.35
N THR A 20 -5.45 11.45 2.94
CA THR A 20 -5.43 11.90 4.34
C THR A 20 -4.97 13.35 4.37
N THR A 21 -5.65 14.19 5.13
CA THR A 21 -5.25 15.59 5.32
C THR A 21 -4.36 15.67 6.55
N THR A 22 -3.15 16.20 6.38
CA THR A 22 -2.24 16.45 7.50
C THR A 22 -2.76 17.59 8.37
N LYS A 23 -2.26 17.68 9.61
CA LYS A 23 -2.61 18.78 10.53
C LYS A 23 -2.30 20.18 9.96
N THR A 24 -1.40 20.26 8.99
CA THR A 24 -1.01 21.49 8.28
C THR A 24 -1.89 21.82 7.06
N GLY A 25 -2.97 21.06 6.83
CA GLY A 25 -3.93 21.29 5.75
C GLY A 25 -3.52 20.72 4.39
N LYS A 26 -2.40 20.00 4.29
CA LYS A 26 -1.96 19.37 3.03
C LYS A 26 -2.63 18.00 2.88
N THR A 27 -3.25 17.76 1.73
CA THR A 27 -3.75 16.43 1.37
C THR A 27 -2.60 15.58 0.86
N GLN A 28 -2.38 14.43 1.50
CA GLN A 28 -1.41 13.43 1.09
C GLN A 28 -2.10 12.08 0.84
N THR A 29 -1.69 11.40 -0.23
CA THR A 29 -2.16 10.03 -0.51
C THR A 29 -1.33 9.06 0.30
N LEU A 30 -1.96 8.42 1.28
CA LEU A 30 -1.37 7.34 2.05
C LEU A 30 -1.56 6.02 1.30
N TYR A 31 -0.46 5.38 0.92
CA TYR A 31 -0.48 4.03 0.39
C TYR A 31 -0.23 3.02 1.49
N PHE A 32 -1.05 1.98 1.56
CA PHE A 32 -0.95 0.95 2.60
C PHE A 32 -1.42 -0.41 2.09
N PHE A 33 -0.93 -1.47 2.71
CA PHE A 33 -1.31 -2.85 2.40
C PHE A 33 -2.27 -3.40 3.46
N ALA A 34 -3.36 -4.02 3.00
CA ALA A 34 -4.37 -4.64 3.87
C ALA A 34 -4.70 -6.07 3.39
N LYS A 35 -5.12 -6.95 4.30
CA LYS A 35 -5.47 -8.34 3.95
C LYS A 35 -6.80 -8.46 3.19
N GLU A 36 -7.62 -7.42 3.24
CA GLU A 36 -8.95 -7.39 2.65
C GLU A 36 -9.04 -6.26 1.63
N LYS A 37 -9.73 -6.52 0.52
CA LYS A 37 -10.04 -5.50 -0.48
C LYS A 37 -11.15 -4.59 0.05
N LYS A 38 -10.76 -3.40 0.49
CA LYS A 38 -11.67 -2.31 0.87
C LYS A 38 -11.67 -1.18 -0.17
N ALA A 39 -12.52 -0.18 0.07
CA ALA A 39 -12.55 1.04 -0.73
C ALA A 39 -11.14 1.67 -0.83
N GLY A 40 -10.80 2.14 -2.03
CA GLY A 40 -9.46 2.68 -2.33
C GLY A 40 -8.43 1.62 -2.68
N VAL A 41 -8.82 0.39 -3.02
CA VAL A 41 -7.90 -0.60 -3.58
C VAL A 41 -7.29 -0.08 -4.88
N LEU A 42 -5.99 -0.29 -5.06
CA LEU A 42 -5.29 0.03 -6.28
C LEU A 42 -5.09 -1.20 -7.13
N GLU A 43 -5.06 -0.98 -8.45
CA GLU A 43 -4.84 -2.04 -9.43
C GLU A 43 -3.37 -2.24 -9.75
N ALA A 44 -2.54 -1.22 -9.51
CA ALA A 44 -1.11 -1.22 -9.74
C ALA A 44 -0.38 -0.38 -8.69
N VAL A 45 0.93 -0.61 -8.58
CA VAL A 45 1.82 0.22 -7.78
C VAL A 45 1.98 1.58 -8.48
N PRO A 46 1.78 2.71 -7.79
CA PRO A 46 1.99 4.04 -8.36
C PRO A 46 3.42 4.23 -8.87
N GLN A 47 3.57 5.03 -9.93
CA GLN A 47 4.89 5.34 -10.49
C GLN A 47 5.80 6.00 -9.46
N GLY A 48 7.08 5.61 -9.43
CA GLY A 48 8.06 6.09 -8.45
C GLY A 48 7.96 5.43 -7.08
N TYR A 49 7.17 4.35 -6.97
CA TYR A 49 7.12 3.51 -5.79
C TYR A 49 7.44 2.07 -6.15
N GLN A 50 8.05 1.36 -5.21
CA GLN A 50 8.32 -0.07 -5.28
C GLN A 50 7.82 -0.76 -4.02
N VAL A 51 7.32 -1.99 -4.17
CA VAL A 51 6.94 -2.81 -3.02
C VAL A 51 8.21 -3.32 -2.33
N SER A 52 8.31 -3.06 -1.03
CA SER A 52 9.34 -3.58 -0.16
C SER A 52 8.67 -4.28 1.02
N GLU A 53 9.31 -5.30 1.59
CA GLU A 53 8.81 -5.96 2.78
C GLU A 53 9.59 -5.49 4.01
N THR A 54 8.90 -5.26 5.12
CA THR A 54 9.55 -4.99 6.42
C THR A 54 10.07 -6.29 7.03
N VAL A 55 10.97 -6.18 8.02
CA VAL A 55 11.48 -7.35 8.77
C VAL A 55 10.37 -8.23 9.35
N ASN A 56 9.25 -7.62 9.76
CA ASN A 56 8.10 -8.31 10.32
C ASN A 56 7.23 -9.03 9.29
N GLY A 57 7.44 -8.75 8.00
CA GLY A 57 6.66 -9.33 6.91
C GLY A 57 5.47 -8.49 6.45
N LEU A 58 5.39 -7.21 6.85
CA LEU A 58 4.39 -6.28 6.33
C LEU A 58 4.91 -5.67 5.02
N PRO A 59 4.19 -5.80 3.90
CA PRO A 59 4.52 -5.10 2.66
C PRO A 59 4.28 -3.59 2.80
N VAL A 60 5.20 -2.80 2.27
CA VAL A 60 5.18 -1.34 2.28
C VAL A 60 5.59 -0.82 0.91
N LEU A 61 5.16 0.40 0.56
CA LEU A 61 5.69 1.10 -0.61
C LEU A 61 6.88 1.96 -0.20
N LYS A 62 8.00 1.77 -0.89
CA LYS A 62 9.19 2.62 -0.78
C LYS A 62 9.24 3.51 -2.02
N LYS A 63 9.49 4.80 -1.82
CA LYS A 63 9.75 5.72 -2.93
C LYS A 63 11.10 5.38 -3.54
N THR A 64 11.13 5.17 -4.85
CA THR A 64 12.35 4.93 -5.64
C THR A 64 12.77 6.19 -6.37
#